data_AF-A0A8J5GFU7-F1
#
_entry.id   AF-A0A8J5GFU7-F1
#
_cell.length_a   1.000
_cell.length_b   1.000
_cell.length_c   1.000
_cell.angle_alpha   90.00
_cell.angle_beta   90.00
_cell.angle_gamma   90.00
#
_symmetry.space_group_name_H-M   'P 1'
#
loop_
_entity.id
_entity.type
_entity.pdbx_description
1 polymer ?
#
loop_
_entity_poly.entity_id
_entity_poly.type
_entity_poly.pdbx_seq_one_letter_code
_entity_poly.pdbx_strand_id
1 'polypeptide(L)'
;MEAKRKSSNDDSEATPAKPKWVDTLARRQFTGNDDEAIGVWFVASKRVENSDLVTQQNRLYLPTEFVKANLVGLLSLEERAMANLVGDMPKAAGREHGGLRVRVYARCGFVSYLWLTRWDGSGGTVIKGSELKLFRSWSALKKGDKIDFWAFRSGGELCFAIGRP
;
A
#
# COMPACT_ATOMS: atom_id res chain seq x y z
N MET A 1 34.79 21.97 25.56
CA MET A 1 33.41 21.98 25.01
C MET A 1 33.30 20.82 24.04
N GLU A 2 32.74 19.71 24.51
CA GLU A 2 32.74 18.45 23.80
C GLU A 2 31.40 18.29 23.08
N ALA A 3 31.43 18.33 21.74
CA ALA A 3 30.25 18.18 20.91
C ALA A 3 29.85 16.69 20.90
N LYS A 4 28.79 16.36 21.65
CA LYS A 4 28.10 15.07 21.57
C LYS A 4 27.64 14.83 20.12
N ARG A 5 28.32 13.92 19.42
CA ARG A 5 27.86 13.35 18.16
C ARG A 5 26.53 12.64 18.41
N LYS A 6 25.49 13.14 17.76
CA LYS A 6 24.14 12.57 17.76
C LYS A 6 24.24 11.20 17.08
N SER A 7 24.05 10.15 17.86
CA SER A 7 23.96 8.77 17.39
C SER A 7 22.83 8.70 16.35
N SER A 8 23.21 8.33 15.13
CA SER A 8 22.29 7.90 14.09
C SER A 8 21.67 6.58 14.55
N ASN A 9 20.40 6.61 14.94
CA ASN A 9 19.58 5.40 15.05
C ASN A 9 19.39 4.86 13.63
N ASP A 10 20.28 3.97 13.24
CA ASP A 10 20.16 3.13 12.06
C ASP A 10 19.27 1.94 12.44
N ASP A 11 18.00 2.23 12.72
CA ASP A 11 16.97 1.20 12.90
C ASP A 11 16.54 0.71 11.51
N SER A 12 17.42 -0.08 10.88
CA SER A 12 17.02 -0.94 9.77
C SER A 12 16.11 -2.05 10.33
N GLU A 13 14.84 -1.69 10.59
CA GLU A 13 13.82 -2.62 11.04
C GLU A 13 13.71 -3.73 9.98
N ALA A 14 14.19 -4.94 10.31
CA ALA A 14 14.15 -6.08 9.42
C ALA A 14 12.73 -6.29 8.89
N THR A 15 12.61 -6.68 7.61
CA THR A 15 11.31 -6.96 6.97
C THR A 15 10.48 -7.87 7.88
N PRO A 16 9.25 -7.47 8.26
CA PRO A 16 8.45 -8.25 9.20
C PRO A 16 8.10 -9.61 8.59
N ALA A 17 7.92 -10.61 9.46
CA ALA A 17 7.44 -11.91 9.03
C ALA A 17 6.01 -11.78 8.43
N LYS A 18 5.76 -12.47 7.32
CA LYS A 18 4.45 -12.49 6.67
C LYS A 18 3.37 -13.03 7.62
N PRO A 19 2.31 -12.26 7.93
CA PRO A 19 1.22 -12.75 8.76
C PRO A 19 0.47 -13.92 8.12
N LYS A 20 0.04 -14.88 8.95
CA LYS A 20 -0.74 -16.05 8.49
C LYS A 20 -2.02 -15.65 7.76
N TRP A 21 -2.67 -14.55 8.16
CA TRP A 21 -3.90 -14.10 7.53
C TRP A 21 -3.67 -13.54 6.12
N VAL A 22 -2.51 -12.90 5.87
CA VAL A 22 -2.11 -12.42 4.55
C VAL A 22 -1.81 -13.62 3.65
N ASP A 23 -1.06 -14.61 4.14
CA ASP A 23 -0.75 -15.83 3.37
C ASP A 23 -2.04 -16.59 3.01
N THR A 24 -2.94 -16.76 3.98
CA THR A 24 -4.24 -17.41 3.77
C THR A 24 -5.09 -16.66 2.75
N LEU A 25 -5.13 -15.33 2.83
CA LEU A 25 -5.85 -14.50 1.90
C LEU A 25 -5.29 -14.64 0.48
N ALA A 26 -3.97 -14.50 0.31
CA ALA A 26 -3.32 -14.56 -0.99
C ALA A 26 -3.55 -15.93 -1.66
N ARG A 27 -3.47 -17.03 -0.89
CA ARG A 27 -3.83 -18.39 -1.35
C ARG A 27 -5.26 -18.52 -1.85
N ARG A 28 -6.22 -17.93 -1.15
CA ARG A 28 -7.63 -17.95 -1.57
C ARG A 28 -7.89 -17.14 -2.84
N GLN A 29 -7.11 -16.09 -3.08
CA GLN A 29 -7.27 -15.21 -4.23
C GLN A 29 -6.42 -15.64 -5.43
N PHE A 30 -5.55 -16.63 -5.26
CA PHE A 30 -4.77 -17.16 -6.35
C PHE A 30 -5.66 -18.03 -7.24
N THR A 31 -5.72 -17.67 -8.51
CA THR A 31 -6.54 -18.34 -9.54
C THR A 31 -5.68 -19.08 -10.56
N GLY A 32 -4.35 -19.12 -10.36
CA GLY A 32 -3.44 -19.90 -11.19
C GLY A 32 -3.51 -21.39 -10.83
N ASN A 33 -3.30 -22.25 -11.82
CA ASN A 33 -3.26 -23.71 -11.64
C ASN A 33 -1.88 -24.21 -11.20
N ASP A 34 -0.85 -23.36 -11.24
CA ASP A 34 0.52 -23.75 -10.95
C ASP A 34 0.87 -23.49 -9.49
N ASP A 35 1.52 -24.45 -8.85
CA ASP A 35 2.15 -24.40 -7.51
C ASP A 35 3.27 -23.32 -7.40
N GLU A 36 3.32 -22.38 -8.34
CA GLU A 36 4.22 -21.23 -8.28
C GLU A 36 3.94 -20.46 -7.00
N ALA A 37 5.00 -20.28 -6.20
CA ALA A 37 4.89 -19.65 -4.90
C ALA A 37 4.17 -18.31 -5.05
N ILE A 38 2.98 -18.19 -4.46
CA ILE A 38 2.20 -16.96 -4.48
C ILE A 38 3.09 -15.86 -3.91
N GLY A 39 3.53 -14.98 -4.81
CA GLY A 39 4.34 -13.83 -4.47
C GLY A 39 3.54 -12.93 -3.54
N VAL A 40 4.00 -12.84 -2.29
CA VAL A 40 3.47 -11.93 -1.29
C VAL A 40 4.64 -11.10 -0.79
N TRP A 41 4.60 -9.80 -1.06
CA TRP A 41 5.70 -8.89 -0.80
C TRP A 41 5.31 -7.90 0.29
N PHE A 42 6.16 -7.74 1.28
CA PHE A 42 6.02 -6.64 2.22
C PHE A 42 6.24 -5.33 1.47
N VAL A 43 5.31 -4.39 1.61
CA VAL A 43 5.43 -3.05 1.02
C VAL A 43 5.89 -2.07 2.08
N ALA A 44 5.10 -1.88 3.14
CA ALA A 44 5.37 -0.84 4.14
C ALA A 44 4.75 -1.19 5.50
N SER A 45 5.27 -0.56 6.55
CA SER A 45 4.58 -0.45 7.85
C SER A 45 4.42 1.02 8.21
N LYS A 46 3.33 1.37 8.89
CA LYS A 46 3.14 2.68 9.49
C LYS A 46 2.20 2.62 10.68
N ARG A 47 2.12 3.74 11.41
CA ARG A 47 1.00 3.98 12.33
C ARG A 47 -0.12 4.73 11.61
N VAL A 48 -1.36 4.31 11.84
CA VAL A 48 -2.54 5.00 11.32
C VAL A 48 -2.60 6.41 11.92
N GLU A 49 -2.67 7.42 11.06
CA GLU A 49 -2.79 8.82 11.45
C GLU A 49 -4.24 9.31 11.30
N ASN A 50 -4.54 10.49 11.87
CA ASN A 50 -5.85 11.12 11.69
C ASN A 50 -6.16 11.38 10.21
N SER A 51 -5.14 11.76 9.43
CA SER A 51 -5.24 12.00 7.98
C SER A 51 -5.75 10.77 7.20
N ASP A 52 -5.43 9.56 7.65
CA ASP A 52 -5.89 8.31 7.04
C ASP A 52 -7.37 8.01 7.36
N LEU A 53 -7.90 8.58 8.44
CA LEU A 53 -9.26 8.32 8.93
C LEU A 53 -10.28 9.39 8.52
N VAL A 54 -9.83 10.57 8.08
CA VAL A 54 -10.72 11.67 7.67
C VAL A 54 -11.42 11.34 6.35
N THR A 55 -12.75 11.46 6.34
CA THR A 55 -13.60 11.13 5.18
C THR A 55 -13.51 12.13 4.05
N GLN A 56 -13.22 13.41 4.33
CA GLN A 56 -13.04 14.45 3.32
C GLN A 56 -11.82 14.17 2.42
N GLN A 57 -10.74 13.64 2.98
CA GLN A 57 -9.52 13.34 2.22
C GLN A 57 -9.59 11.96 1.55
N ASN A 58 -10.32 11.02 2.16
CA ASN A 58 -10.63 9.69 1.63
C ASN A 58 -9.44 8.96 0.99
N ARG A 59 -8.30 9.02 1.68
CA ARG A 59 -7.02 8.48 1.23
C ARG A 59 -6.26 7.85 2.40
N LEU A 60 -5.48 6.83 2.09
CA LEU A 60 -4.55 6.17 2.99
C LEU A 60 -3.14 6.40 2.44
N TYR A 61 -2.27 7.03 3.23
CA TYR A 61 -0.91 7.35 2.79
C TYR A 61 0.03 6.16 2.93
N LEU A 62 0.82 5.90 1.88
CA LEU A 62 1.90 4.94 1.87
C LEU A 62 3.24 5.68 2.06
N PRO A 63 4.06 5.28 3.04
CA PRO A 63 5.37 5.90 3.25
C PRO A 63 6.26 5.87 2.00
N THR A 64 6.77 7.03 1.58
CA THR A 64 7.56 7.20 0.34
C THR A 64 8.77 6.28 0.22
N GLU A 65 9.56 6.12 1.29
CA GLU A 65 10.78 5.30 1.24
C GLU A 65 10.46 3.83 0.95
N PHE A 66 9.41 3.31 1.58
CA PHE A 66 8.93 1.96 1.36
C PHE A 66 8.34 1.76 -0.04
N VAL A 67 7.67 2.77 -0.60
CA VAL A 67 7.18 2.71 -1.98
C VAL A 67 8.34 2.55 -2.96
N LYS A 68 9.40 3.36 -2.82
CA LYS A 68 10.58 3.28 -3.69
C LYS A 68 11.28 1.93 -3.57
N ALA A 69 11.48 1.46 -2.33
CA ALA A 69 12.22 0.22 -2.06
C ALA A 69 11.43 -1.03 -2.47
N ASN A 70 10.13 -1.08 -2.15
CA ASN A 70 9.39 -2.34 -2.15
C ASN A 70 8.22 -2.39 -3.14
N LEU A 71 7.66 -1.24 -3.55
CA LEU A 71 6.50 -1.22 -4.44
C LEU A 71 6.90 -1.02 -5.91
N VAL A 72 7.78 -0.06 -6.19
CA VAL A 72 8.14 0.30 -7.58
C VAL A 72 8.66 -0.92 -8.36
N GLY A 73 9.50 -1.75 -7.73
CA GLY A 73 10.02 -2.98 -8.35
C GLY A 73 8.96 -4.01 -8.73
N LEU A 74 7.80 -4.01 -8.05
CA LEU A 74 6.69 -4.94 -8.31
C LEU A 74 5.76 -4.50 -9.44
N LEU A 75 5.84 -3.24 -9.84
CA LEU A 75 4.99 -2.65 -10.87
C LEU A 75 5.65 -2.72 -12.23
N SER A 76 4.88 -3.07 -13.27
CA SER A 76 5.29 -2.88 -14.66
C SER A 76 5.50 -1.39 -14.96
N LEU A 77 6.19 -1.07 -16.07
CA LEU A 77 6.34 0.33 -16.49
C LEU A 77 4.99 1.02 -16.71
N GLU A 78 4.03 0.30 -17.29
CA GLU A 78 2.67 0.80 -17.50
C GLU A 78 1.96 1.07 -16.17
N GLU A 79 2.07 0.16 -15.20
CA GLU A 79 1.49 0.33 -13.88
C GLU A 79 2.10 1.48 -13.10
N ARG A 80 3.41 1.66 -13.19
CA ARG A 80 4.09 2.83 -12.63
C ARG A 80 3.54 4.10 -13.26
N ALA A 81 3.35 4.12 -14.59
CA ALA A 81 2.79 5.28 -15.29
C ALA A 81 1.34 5.53 -14.86
N MET A 82 0.52 4.49 -14.73
CA MET A 82 -0.85 4.58 -14.21
C MET A 82 -0.88 5.13 -12.78
N ALA A 83 0.05 4.73 -11.92
CA ALA A 83 0.17 5.19 -10.55
C ALA A 83 0.89 6.55 -10.40
N ASN A 84 1.31 7.19 -11.49
CA ASN A 84 2.15 8.41 -11.49
C ASN A 84 3.46 8.26 -10.67
N LEU A 85 4.06 7.06 -10.72
CA LEU A 85 5.32 6.72 -10.05
C LEU A 85 6.53 6.73 -10.99
N VAL A 86 6.39 7.29 -12.20
CA VAL A 86 7.47 7.41 -13.18
C VAL A 86 8.07 8.81 -13.13
N GLY A 87 9.08 9.02 -12.29
CA GLY A 87 9.91 10.23 -12.26
C GLY A 87 9.17 11.57 -12.41
N ASP A 88 9.77 12.50 -13.16
CA ASP A 88 9.18 13.79 -13.55
C ASP A 88 8.37 13.72 -14.84
N MET A 89 7.92 12.51 -15.25
CA MET A 89 7.10 12.40 -16.46
C MET A 89 5.74 13.08 -16.25
N PRO A 90 5.24 13.83 -17.24
CA PRO A 90 3.91 14.40 -17.19
C PRO A 90 2.88 13.31 -16.90
N LYS A 91 1.94 13.62 -16.00
CA LYS A 91 0.85 12.70 -15.69
C LYS A 91 0.12 12.29 -16.96
N ALA A 92 -0.31 11.04 -17.02
CA ALA A 92 -1.26 10.62 -18.04
C ALA A 92 -2.56 11.44 -17.88
N ALA A 93 -2.76 12.41 -18.78
CA ALA A 93 -3.93 13.28 -18.78
C ALA A 93 -5.21 12.48 -19.15
N GLY A 94 -6.36 12.90 -18.63
CA GLY A 94 -7.68 12.40 -19.07
C GLY A 94 -8.21 11.13 -18.37
N ARG A 95 -7.61 10.69 -17.25
CA ARG A 95 -8.09 9.49 -16.53
C ARG A 95 -8.97 9.85 -15.33
N GLU A 96 -10.17 9.27 -15.28
CA GLU A 96 -11.31 9.61 -14.40
C GLU A 96 -10.98 9.75 -12.89
N HIS A 97 -9.89 9.12 -12.41
CA HIS A 97 -9.41 9.24 -11.01
C HIS A 97 -7.89 9.43 -10.84
N GLY A 98 -7.12 9.41 -11.95
CA GLY A 98 -5.68 9.63 -11.99
C GLY A 98 -4.79 8.64 -11.22
N GLY A 99 -5.05 7.32 -11.27
CA GLY A 99 -4.26 6.30 -10.58
C GLY A 99 -4.36 4.89 -11.18
N LEU A 100 -3.56 3.95 -10.65
CA LEU A 100 -3.64 2.51 -10.92
C LEU A 100 -4.77 1.89 -10.09
N ARG A 101 -5.70 1.17 -10.72
CA ARG A 101 -6.75 0.43 -10.00
C ARG A 101 -6.14 -0.74 -9.24
N VAL A 102 -6.51 -0.91 -7.97
CA VAL A 102 -6.01 -1.96 -7.08
C VAL A 102 -7.14 -2.55 -6.25
N ARG A 103 -7.04 -3.85 -5.93
CA ARG A 103 -7.89 -4.49 -4.92
C ARG A 103 -7.26 -4.35 -3.54
N VAL A 104 -8.05 -3.98 -2.54
CA VAL A 104 -7.55 -3.76 -1.17
C VAL A 104 -8.39 -4.58 -0.20
N TYR A 105 -7.74 -5.48 0.52
CA TYR A 105 -8.35 -6.41 1.44
C TYR A 105 -8.06 -6.01 2.88
N ALA A 106 -9.11 -6.00 3.69
CA ALA A 106 -9.01 -5.91 5.13
C ALA A 106 -8.78 -7.32 5.71
N ARG A 107 -8.29 -7.39 6.95
CA ARG A 107 -8.06 -8.66 7.66
C ARG A 107 -9.31 -9.55 7.77
N CYS A 108 -10.50 -8.95 7.84
CA CYS A 108 -11.78 -9.68 7.88
C CYS A 108 -12.19 -10.29 6.53
N GLY A 109 -11.41 -10.08 5.46
CA GLY A 109 -11.70 -10.54 4.11
C GLY A 109 -12.51 -9.55 3.26
N PHE A 110 -12.98 -8.44 3.84
CA PHE A 110 -13.64 -7.38 3.07
C PHE A 110 -12.70 -6.82 2.00
N VAL A 111 -13.21 -6.65 0.78
CA VAL A 111 -12.46 -6.14 -0.37
C VAL A 111 -13.03 -4.81 -0.83
N SER A 112 -12.15 -3.93 -1.29
CA SER A 112 -12.51 -2.69 -1.97
C SER A 112 -11.67 -2.50 -3.23
N TYR A 113 -12.23 -1.82 -4.22
CA TYR A 113 -11.55 -1.39 -5.43
C TYR A 113 -11.18 0.08 -5.29
N LEU A 114 -9.87 0.35 -5.18
CA LEU A 114 -9.32 1.67 -4.91
C LEU A 114 -8.27 2.04 -5.96
N TRP A 115 -7.75 3.26 -5.85
CA TRP A 115 -6.76 3.81 -6.78
C TRP A 115 -5.46 4.09 -6.05
N LEU A 116 -4.38 3.45 -6.48
CA LEU A 116 -3.01 3.77 -6.08
C LEU A 116 -2.50 4.91 -6.96
N THR A 117 -2.03 6.01 -6.37
CA THR A 117 -1.49 7.14 -7.12
C THR A 117 -0.52 7.99 -6.32
N ARG A 118 0.42 8.65 -6.99
CA ARG A 118 1.17 9.78 -6.45
C ARG A 118 0.29 11.03 -6.37
N TRP A 119 0.24 11.64 -5.19
CA TRP A 119 -0.56 12.81 -4.86
C TRP A 119 0.23 14.12 -5.07
N ASP A 120 -0.37 15.10 -5.75
CA ASP A 120 0.32 16.34 -6.14
C ASP A 120 0.68 17.24 -4.97
N GLY A 121 -0.24 17.40 -4.01
CA GLY A 121 -0.05 18.35 -2.91
C GLY A 121 1.02 17.96 -1.90
N SER A 122 1.47 16.70 -1.89
CA SER A 122 2.51 16.22 -0.97
C SER A 122 3.63 15.44 -1.65
N GLY A 123 3.53 15.17 -2.95
CA GLY A 123 4.43 14.28 -3.68
C GLY A 123 4.37 12.81 -3.25
N GLY A 124 3.53 12.48 -2.26
CA GLY A 124 3.45 11.17 -1.60
C GLY A 124 2.52 10.19 -2.31
N THR A 125 2.68 8.90 -2.05
CA THR A 125 1.82 7.86 -2.64
C THR A 125 0.63 7.58 -1.74
N VAL A 126 -0.56 7.44 -2.33
CA VAL A 126 -1.81 7.17 -1.61
C VAL A 126 -2.61 6.07 -2.28
N ILE A 127 -3.38 5.34 -1.46
CA ILE A 127 -4.53 4.55 -1.91
C ILE A 127 -5.79 5.38 -1.60
N LYS A 128 -6.60 5.68 -2.61
CA LYS A 128 -7.79 6.55 -2.47
C LYS A 128 -8.98 6.01 -3.23
N GLY A 129 -10.18 6.47 -2.89
CA GLY A 129 -11.41 6.12 -3.61
C GLY A 129 -12.63 6.08 -2.69
N SER A 130 -13.84 6.20 -3.25
CA SER A 130 -15.11 6.24 -2.51
C SER A 130 -15.28 5.08 -1.54
N GLU A 131 -14.83 3.87 -1.91
CA GLU A 131 -14.92 2.67 -1.09
C GLU A 131 -14.01 2.68 0.15
N LEU A 132 -13.07 3.62 0.29
CA LEU A 132 -12.18 3.67 1.45
C LEU A 132 -12.95 3.94 2.76
N LYS A 133 -14.12 4.59 2.69
CA LYS A 133 -15.03 4.69 3.85
C LYS A 133 -15.52 3.32 4.33
N LEU A 134 -15.89 2.43 3.40
CA LEU A 134 -16.31 1.07 3.73
C LEU A 134 -15.12 0.26 4.23
N PHE A 135 -13.97 0.35 3.54
CA PHE A 135 -12.74 -0.29 3.96
C PHE A 135 -12.37 0.04 5.42
N ARG A 136 -12.41 1.33 5.82
CA ARG A 136 -12.15 1.74 7.21
C ARG A 136 -13.13 1.13 8.21
N SER A 137 -14.40 1.04 7.84
CA SER A 137 -15.45 0.45 8.70
C SER A 137 -15.19 -1.04 8.91
N TRP A 138 -14.84 -1.77 7.86
CA TRP A 138 -14.62 -3.22 7.91
C TRP A 138 -13.23 -3.64 8.41
N SER A 139 -12.21 -2.79 8.23
CA SER A 139 -10.85 -3.03 8.73
C SER A 139 -10.69 -2.75 10.23
N ALA A 140 -11.63 -2.04 10.85
CA ALA A 140 -11.61 -1.64 12.26
C ALA A 140 -10.32 -0.89 12.67
N LEU A 141 -9.70 -0.17 11.72
CA LEU A 141 -8.50 0.62 11.95
C LEU A 141 -8.80 1.81 12.86
N LYS A 142 -7.89 2.06 13.80
CA LYS A 142 -7.94 3.19 14.74
C LYS A 142 -6.64 3.97 14.68
N LYS A 143 -6.71 5.25 15.03
CA LYS A 143 -5.52 6.11 15.16
C LYS A 143 -4.51 5.43 16.08
N GLY A 144 -3.25 5.36 15.64
CA GLY A 144 -2.14 4.77 16.40
C GLY A 144 -1.91 3.28 16.16
N ASP A 145 -2.85 2.57 15.54
CA ASP A 145 -2.65 1.17 15.14
C ASP A 145 -1.41 1.05 14.24
N LYS A 146 -0.50 0.10 14.54
CA LYS A 146 0.53 -0.33 13.59
C LYS A 146 -0.16 -1.19 12.52
N ILE A 147 0.01 -0.80 11.27
CA ILE A 147 -0.52 -1.54 10.11
C ILE A 147 0.61 -1.85 9.15
N ASP A 148 0.48 -3.00 8.50
CA ASP A 148 1.34 -3.40 7.41
C ASP A 148 0.56 -3.41 6.10
N PHE A 149 1.29 -3.13 5.03
CA PHE A 149 0.85 -3.22 3.65
C PHE A 149 1.60 -4.38 3.03
N TRP A 150 0.86 -5.40 2.62
CA TRP A 150 1.39 -6.53 1.87
C TRP A 150 0.80 -6.51 0.46
N ALA A 151 1.63 -6.65 -0.56
CA ALA A 151 1.18 -6.73 -1.95
C ALA A 151 1.21 -8.17 -2.45
N PHE A 152 0.30 -8.52 -3.35
CA PHE A 152 0.30 -9.78 -4.10
C PHE A 152 -0.41 -9.61 -5.44
N ARG A 153 -0.31 -10.60 -6.32
CA ARG A 153 -1.00 -10.62 -7.62
C ARG A 153 -2.14 -11.63 -7.63
N SER A 154 -3.25 -11.28 -8.27
CA SER A 154 -4.38 -12.17 -8.52
C SER A 154 -5.01 -11.82 -9.86
N GLY A 155 -5.10 -12.77 -10.79
CA GLY A 155 -5.60 -12.50 -12.14
C GLY A 155 -4.87 -11.37 -12.88
N GLY A 156 -3.57 -11.18 -12.64
CA GLY A 156 -2.76 -10.09 -13.18
C GLY A 156 -2.88 -8.75 -12.44
N GLU A 157 -3.93 -8.56 -11.63
CA GLU A 157 -4.14 -7.31 -10.89
C GLU A 157 -3.24 -7.22 -9.65
N LEU A 158 -2.87 -5.99 -9.29
CA LEU A 158 -2.20 -5.68 -8.03
C LEU A 158 -3.22 -5.63 -6.88
N CYS A 159 -2.96 -6.43 -5.85
CA CYS A 159 -3.74 -6.50 -4.63
C CYS A 159 -2.92 -6.02 -3.43
N PHE A 160 -3.59 -5.40 -2.46
CA PHE A 160 -3.04 -5.09 -1.15
C PHE A 160 -3.82 -5.80 -0.05
N ALA A 161 -3.12 -6.41 0.89
CA ALA A 161 -3.67 -6.80 2.19
C ALA A 161 -3.18 -5.78 3.22
N ILE A 162 -4.13 -5.06 3.84
CA ILE A 162 -3.82 -3.97 4.78
C ILE A 162 -4.50 -4.26 6.11
N GLY A 163 -3.73 -4.27 7.17
CA GLY A 163 -4.24 -4.50 8.51
C GLY A 163 -3.13 -4.59 9.54
N ARG A 164 -3.53 -4.81 10.79
CA ARG A 164 -2.60 -5.14 11.86
C ARG A 164 -1.90 -6.49 11.55
N PRO A 165 -0.61 -6.63 11.85
CA PRO A 165 0.11 -7.91 11.71
C PRO A 165 -0.65 -9.08 12.35
#